data_AF-A0A6V7W0W0-F1
#
_entry.id   AF-A0A6V7W0W0-F1
#
_cell.length_a   1.000
_cell.length_b   1.000
_cell.length_c   1.000
_cell.angle_alpha   90.00
_cell.angle_beta   90.00
_cell.angle_gamma   90.00
#
_symmetry.space_group_name_H-M   'P 1'
#
loop_
_entity.id
_entity.type
_entity.pdbx_description
1 polymer ?
#
loop_
_entity_poly.entity_id
_entity_poly.type
_entity_poly.pdbx_seq_one_letter_code
_entity_poly.pdbx_strand_id
1 'polypeptide(L)'
;MGNIQDFIVFFNIFLQLIYHFVICHGPPQQPEIPSPVQCYGRCLAKCTEENSEISLNQCRKNCRKYGQQGLCQKEDSECWGKCKDLSSKKAEGPPLSPPTEVQATINDNYTIDASWKPGIGPESEHVPIYMIRLQAEFPERKSAQIFSRGLGHSGMAFPSAENVCGPINIRLAAVSQSKGIGVLQNL
;
A
#
# COMPACT_ATOMS: atom_id res chain seq x y z
N MET A 1 -52.58 -22.45 9.26
CA MET A 1 -51.79 -21.63 10.21
C MET A 1 -50.37 -22.15 10.17
N GLY A 2 -49.45 -21.40 9.54
CA GLY A 2 -48.03 -21.78 9.52
C GLY A 2 -47.43 -21.62 10.92
N ASN A 3 -46.69 -22.63 11.36
CA ASN A 3 -46.15 -22.68 12.71
C ASN A 3 -45.03 -21.63 12.85
N ILE A 4 -45.20 -20.66 13.74
CA ILE A 4 -44.26 -19.54 13.97
C ILE A 4 -42.85 -20.05 14.26
N GLN A 5 -42.76 -21.25 14.82
CA GLN A 5 -41.51 -21.93 15.14
C GLN A 5 -40.67 -22.26 13.89
N ASP A 6 -41.30 -22.62 12.77
CA ASP A 6 -40.61 -22.90 11.51
C ASP A 6 -40.01 -21.64 10.90
N PHE A 7 -40.70 -20.50 11.03
CA PHE A 7 -40.20 -19.19 10.58
C PHE A 7 -38.95 -18.76 11.34
N ILE A 8 -38.91 -18.99 12.66
CA ILE A 8 -37.75 -18.63 13.50
C ILE A 8 -36.53 -19.48 13.14
N VAL A 9 -36.73 -20.78 12.88
CA VAL A 9 -35.65 -21.69 12.48
C VAL A 9 -35.10 -21.30 11.11
N PHE A 10 -35.97 -21.04 10.13
CA PHE A 10 -35.55 -20.58 8.80
C PHE A 10 -34.80 -19.26 8.84
N PHE A 11 -35.26 -18.30 9.65
CA PHE A 11 -34.62 -16.99 9.76
C PHE A 11 -33.21 -17.09 10.41
N ASN A 12 -33.04 -17.96 11.41
CA ASN A 12 -31.73 -18.20 12.03
C ASN A 12 -30.74 -18.86 11.06
N ILE A 13 -31.19 -19.86 10.28
CA ILE A 13 -30.34 -20.51 9.26
C ILE A 13 -29.94 -19.48 8.19
N PHE A 14 -30.89 -18.66 7.74
CA PHE A 14 -30.62 -17.62 6.75
C PHE A 14 -29.63 -16.56 7.24
N LEU A 15 -29.75 -16.12 8.50
CA LEU A 15 -28.78 -15.23 9.15
C LEU A 15 -27.38 -15.84 9.26
N GLN A 16 -27.28 -17.12 9.63
CA GLN A 16 -25.99 -17.83 9.70
C GLN A 16 -25.34 -17.97 8.32
N LEU A 17 -26.14 -18.18 7.27
CA LEU A 17 -25.67 -18.24 5.88
C LEU A 17 -25.21 -16.86 5.39
N ILE A 18 -25.93 -15.78 5.69
CA ILE A 18 -25.48 -14.41 5.38
C ILE A 18 -24.17 -14.11 6.13
N TYR A 19 -24.08 -14.46 7.40
CA TYR A 19 -22.87 -14.25 8.20
C TYR A 19 -21.66 -15.00 7.62
N HIS A 20 -21.83 -16.26 7.21
CA HIS A 20 -20.79 -17.02 6.51
C HIS A 20 -20.45 -16.41 5.14
N PHE A 21 -21.44 -15.95 4.38
CA PHE A 21 -21.21 -15.34 3.08
C PHE A 21 -20.44 -14.02 3.20
N VAL A 22 -20.75 -13.19 4.20
CA VAL A 22 -20.05 -11.93 4.47
C VAL A 22 -18.63 -12.16 4.97
N ILE A 23 -18.36 -13.22 5.74
CA ILE A 23 -17.01 -13.52 6.23
C ILE A 23 -16.14 -14.16 5.14
N CYS A 24 -16.70 -15.08 4.34
CA CYS A 24 -15.95 -15.81 3.32
C CYS A 24 -15.83 -15.04 1.99
N HIS A 25 -16.82 -14.17 1.67
CA HIS A 25 -16.85 -13.37 0.44
C HIS A 25 -16.87 -11.86 0.69
N GLY A 26 -16.62 -11.44 1.93
CA GLY A 26 -16.37 -10.03 2.22
C GLY A 26 -15.22 -9.51 1.36
N PRO A 27 -15.25 -8.22 0.95
CA PRO A 27 -14.16 -7.65 0.18
C PRO A 27 -12.86 -7.89 0.96
N PRO A 28 -11.79 -8.36 0.30
CA PRO A 28 -10.53 -8.62 0.99
C PRO A 28 -10.14 -7.36 1.76
N GLN A 29 -10.07 -7.46 3.09
CA GLN A 29 -9.61 -6.36 3.93
C GLN A 29 -8.15 -6.11 3.54
N GLN A 30 -7.92 -5.10 2.69
CA GLN A 30 -6.58 -4.69 2.36
C GLN A 30 -5.92 -4.23 3.66
N PRO A 31 -4.70 -4.70 3.98
CA PRO A 31 -4.04 -4.29 5.20
C PRO A 31 -3.87 -2.78 5.20
N GLU A 32 -4.42 -2.14 6.22
CA GLU A 32 -4.36 -0.70 6.39
C GLU A 32 -2.89 -0.24 6.41
N ILE A 33 -2.58 0.77 5.62
CA ILE A 33 -1.23 1.33 5.55
C ILE A 33 -1.04 2.24 6.76
N PRO A 34 -0.03 2.01 7.61
CA PRO A 34 0.17 2.82 8.82
C PRO A 34 0.31 4.32 8.54
N SER A 35 -0.21 5.17 9.41
CA SER A 35 -0.13 6.64 9.28
C SER A 35 1.29 7.18 9.03
N PRO A 36 2.36 6.71 9.71
CA PRO A 36 3.72 7.14 9.39
C PRO A 36 4.13 6.82 7.95
N VAL A 37 3.70 5.67 7.43
CA VAL A 37 4.01 5.23 6.08
C VAL A 37 3.27 6.07 5.04
N GLN A 38 1.98 6.32 5.28
CA GLN A 38 1.19 7.26 4.48
C GLN A 38 1.86 8.65 4.44
N CYS A 39 2.32 9.12 5.60
CA CYS A 39 2.91 10.43 5.70
C CYS A 39 4.26 10.57 4.98
N TYR A 40 5.11 9.57 5.17
CA TYR A 40 6.38 9.48 4.48
C TYR A 40 6.19 9.42 2.95
N GLY A 41 5.21 8.64 2.47
CA GLY A 41 4.86 8.57 1.05
C GLY A 41 4.44 9.92 0.46
N ARG A 42 3.58 10.68 1.15
CA ARG A 42 3.15 12.03 0.74
C ARG A 42 4.33 13.00 0.65
N CYS A 43 5.21 12.98 1.64
CA CYS A 43 6.41 13.83 1.63
C CYS A 43 7.33 13.51 0.44
N LEU A 44 7.55 12.22 0.16
CA LEU A 44 8.35 11.80 -0.99
C LEU A 44 7.73 12.21 -2.33
N ALA A 45 6.40 12.08 -2.45
CA ALA A 45 5.67 12.47 -3.64
C ALA A 45 5.81 13.98 -3.88
N LYS A 46 5.49 14.81 -2.86
CA LYS A 46 5.67 16.27 -2.90
C LYS A 46 7.09 16.67 -3.27
N CYS A 47 8.10 16.10 -2.59
CA CYS A 47 9.50 16.41 -2.86
C CYS A 47 9.91 16.09 -4.31
N THR A 48 9.37 15.00 -4.86
CA THR A 48 9.65 14.57 -6.23
C THR A 48 8.89 15.43 -7.26
N GLU A 49 7.65 15.82 -6.98
CA GLU A 49 6.84 16.70 -7.84
C GLU A 49 7.40 18.13 -7.91
N GLU A 50 7.74 18.71 -6.76
CA GLU A 50 8.22 20.10 -6.68
C GLU A 50 9.65 20.26 -7.19
N ASN A 51 10.45 19.18 -7.22
CA ASN A 51 11.86 19.23 -7.57
C ASN A 51 12.29 17.98 -8.38
N SER A 52 12.02 18.00 -9.68
CA SER A 52 12.35 16.88 -10.59
C SER A 52 13.85 16.55 -10.64
N GLU A 53 14.73 17.54 -10.41
CA GLU A 53 16.18 17.39 -10.40
C GLU A 53 16.74 16.77 -9.11
N ILE A 54 16.01 16.86 -7.99
CA ILE A 54 16.47 16.30 -6.71
C ILE A 54 16.36 14.79 -6.77
N SER A 55 17.43 14.05 -6.42
CA SER A 55 17.39 12.58 -6.38
C SER A 55 16.39 12.02 -5.34
N LEU A 56 15.84 10.84 -5.59
CA LEU A 56 14.91 10.20 -4.63
C LEU A 56 15.56 9.98 -3.26
N ASN A 57 16.87 9.67 -3.24
CA ASN A 57 17.62 9.52 -1.99
C ASN A 57 17.70 10.82 -1.19
N GLN A 58 17.81 11.97 -1.85
CA GLN A 58 17.77 13.25 -1.15
C GLN A 58 16.36 13.53 -0.60
N CYS A 59 15.30 13.22 -1.34
CA CYS A 59 13.93 13.29 -0.81
C CYS A 59 13.73 12.37 0.40
N ARG A 60 14.27 11.14 0.38
CA ARG A 60 14.25 10.22 1.53
C ARG A 60 14.91 10.82 2.77
N LYS A 61 16.06 11.49 2.61
CA LYS A 61 16.74 12.21 3.70
C LYS A 61 15.86 13.33 4.26
N ASN A 62 15.29 14.17 3.40
CA ASN A 62 14.44 15.29 3.79
C ASN A 62 13.16 14.83 4.50
N CYS A 63 12.60 13.70 4.07
CA CYS A 63 11.36 13.14 4.59
C CYS A 63 11.54 12.19 5.78
N ARG A 64 12.78 11.86 6.18
CA ARG A 64 13.10 10.79 7.15
C ARG A 64 12.29 10.89 8.44
N LYS A 65 12.08 12.10 8.96
CA LYS A 65 11.31 12.34 10.20
C LYS A 65 9.87 11.81 10.14
N TYR A 66 9.23 11.85 8.96
CA TYR A 66 7.85 11.41 8.78
C TYR A 66 7.67 9.90 8.77
N GLY A 67 8.75 9.14 8.54
CA GLY A 67 8.73 7.68 8.62
C GLY A 67 8.94 7.12 10.04
N GLN A 68 9.14 7.99 11.05
CA GLN A 68 9.40 7.56 12.42
C GLN A 68 8.10 7.32 13.18
N GLN A 69 7.93 6.11 13.73
CA GLN A 69 6.75 5.75 14.53
C GLN A 69 6.59 6.59 15.81
N GLY A 70 7.68 7.21 16.30
CA GLY A 70 7.66 8.08 17.47
C GLY A 70 7.44 9.57 17.18
N LEU A 71 7.18 9.96 15.92
CA LEU A 71 6.96 11.37 15.57
C LEU A 71 5.69 11.94 16.23
N CYS A 72 4.62 11.15 16.25
CA CYS A 72 3.34 11.45 16.88
C CYS A 72 2.85 10.17 17.57
N GLN A 73 2.02 10.29 18.62
CA GLN A 73 1.31 9.12 19.14
C GLN A 73 0.35 8.58 18.08
N LYS A 74 0.07 7.27 18.10
CA LYS A 74 -0.73 6.61 17.07
C LYS A 74 -2.16 7.17 17.01
N GLU A 75 -2.69 7.59 18.16
CA GLU A 75 -4.03 8.12 18.36
C GLU A 75 -4.12 9.64 18.14
N ASP A 76 -2.98 10.32 17.98
CA ASP A 76 -2.89 11.78 17.84
C ASP A 76 -3.24 12.23 16.41
N SER A 77 -4.55 12.27 16.14
CA SER A 77 -5.10 12.66 14.85
C SER A 77 -4.76 14.09 14.43
N GLU A 78 -4.45 14.99 15.39
CA GLU A 78 -4.08 16.37 15.10
C GLU A 78 -2.62 16.46 14.65
N CYS A 79 -1.72 15.75 15.33
CA CYS A 79 -0.31 15.65 14.95
C CYS A 79 -0.14 14.98 13.57
N TRP A 80 -0.83 13.86 13.34
CA TRP A 80 -0.88 13.23 12.00
C TRP A 80 -1.70 14.06 11.00
N GLY A 81 -2.61 14.90 11.48
CA GLY A 81 -3.35 15.89 10.69
C GLY A 81 -2.42 16.87 10.00
N LYS A 82 -1.28 17.25 10.61
CA LYS A 82 -0.25 18.08 9.96
C LYS A 82 0.44 17.38 8.79
N CYS A 83 0.27 16.06 8.65
CA CYS A 83 0.66 15.37 7.43
C CYS A 83 -0.29 15.65 6.25
N LYS A 84 -1.56 15.96 6.54
CA LYS A 84 -2.55 16.44 5.58
C LYS A 84 -2.18 17.82 5.03
N ASP A 85 -1.44 18.62 5.79
CA ASP A 85 -0.94 19.94 5.36
C ASP A 85 0.21 19.87 4.35
N LEU A 86 0.71 18.66 4.05
CA LEU A 86 1.52 18.43 2.85
C LEU A 86 0.67 18.25 1.59
N SER A 87 -0.65 18.08 1.68
CA SER A 87 -1.55 18.17 0.53
C SER A 87 -2.09 19.61 0.39
N SER A 88 -1.89 20.23 -0.77
CA SER A 88 -2.45 21.55 -1.07
C SER A 88 -3.97 21.53 -1.29
N LYS A 89 -4.60 20.35 -1.33
CA LYS A 89 -6.02 20.13 -1.55
C LYS A 89 -6.51 18.97 -0.68
N LYS A 90 -7.69 19.10 -0.06
CA LYS A 90 -8.42 17.93 0.47
C LYS A 90 -8.45 16.88 -0.64
N ALA A 91 -8.04 15.65 -0.32
CA ALA A 91 -8.11 14.52 -1.23
C ALA A 91 -9.57 14.21 -1.54
N GLU A 92 -10.16 14.92 -2.50
CA GLU A 92 -11.50 14.66 -3.00
C GLU A 92 -11.42 13.62 -4.12
N GLY A 93 -12.31 12.64 -4.08
CA GLY A 93 -12.39 11.58 -5.08
C GLY A 93 -11.83 10.22 -4.63
N PRO A 94 -11.91 9.20 -5.50
CA PRO A 94 -11.50 7.84 -5.18
C PRO A 94 -9.98 7.75 -4.93
N PRO A 95 -9.51 6.73 -4.18
CA PRO A 95 -8.08 6.47 -4.00
C PRO A 95 -7.38 6.27 -5.35
N LEU A 96 -6.06 6.42 -5.38
CA LEU A 96 -5.28 6.16 -6.60
C LEU A 96 -5.47 4.71 -7.04
N SER A 97 -5.71 4.54 -8.35
CA SER A 97 -5.79 3.23 -8.97
C SER A 97 -4.48 2.47 -8.76
N PRO A 98 -4.55 1.16 -8.47
CA PRO A 98 -3.36 0.33 -8.32
C PRO A 98 -2.59 0.22 -9.65
N PRO A 99 -1.26 0.07 -9.62
CA PRO A 99 -0.48 -0.27 -10.81
C PRO A 99 -0.97 -1.56 -11.47
N THR A 100 -0.88 -1.63 -12.79
CA THR A 100 -1.33 -2.78 -13.59
C THR A 100 -0.16 -3.48 -14.27
N GLU A 101 -0.40 -4.67 -14.84
CA GLU A 101 0.59 -5.46 -15.59
C GLU A 101 1.94 -5.59 -14.85
N VAL A 102 1.87 -5.85 -13.55
CA VAL A 102 3.07 -6.01 -12.74
C VAL A 102 3.78 -7.30 -13.13
N GLN A 103 5.08 -7.18 -13.42
CA GLN A 103 5.97 -8.29 -13.73
C GLN A 103 7.14 -8.25 -12.75
N ALA A 104 7.60 -9.42 -12.32
CA ALA A 104 8.75 -9.53 -11.46
C ALA A 104 9.65 -10.68 -11.90
N THR A 105 10.96 -10.47 -11.81
CA THR A 105 11.99 -11.46 -12.12
C THR A 105 12.93 -11.58 -10.94
N ILE A 106 13.17 -12.82 -10.49
CA ILE A 106 14.17 -13.14 -9.48
C ILE A 106 15.45 -13.50 -10.22
N ASN A 107 16.50 -12.71 -10.00
CA ASN A 107 17.80 -12.85 -10.65
C ASN A 107 18.67 -13.89 -9.91
N ASP A 108 19.70 -14.39 -10.59
CA ASP A 108 20.65 -15.38 -10.05
C ASP A 108 21.41 -14.88 -8.80
N ASN A 109 21.50 -13.56 -8.63
CA ASN A 109 22.12 -12.91 -7.47
C ASN A 109 21.13 -12.68 -6.30
N TYR A 110 19.96 -13.34 -6.32
CA TYR A 110 18.89 -13.19 -5.32
C TYR A 110 18.30 -11.79 -5.21
N THR A 111 18.47 -10.96 -6.24
CA THR A 111 17.77 -9.69 -6.36
C THR A 111 16.48 -9.84 -7.15
N ILE A 112 15.56 -8.91 -6.95
CA ILE A 112 14.26 -8.88 -7.61
C ILE A 112 14.19 -7.61 -8.44
N ASP A 113 13.93 -7.78 -9.72
CA ASP A 113 13.56 -6.71 -10.63
C ASP A 113 12.06 -6.73 -10.82
N ALA A 114 11.42 -5.56 -10.85
CA ALA A 114 10.00 -5.45 -11.11
C ALA A 114 9.69 -4.29 -12.04
N SER A 115 8.67 -4.48 -12.87
CA SER A 115 8.11 -3.45 -13.77
C SER A 115 6.60 -3.47 -13.71
N TRP A 116 5.97 -2.35 -14.02
CA TRP A 116 4.51 -2.20 -13.99
C TRP A 116 4.06 -1.12 -14.97
N LYS A 117 2.76 -1.05 -15.23
CA LYS A 117 2.11 0.08 -15.87
C LYS A 117 1.39 0.94 -14.84
N PRO A 118 1.16 2.24 -15.13
CA PRO A 118 0.29 3.07 -14.30
C PRO A 118 -1.09 2.42 -14.12
N GLY A 119 -1.73 2.72 -12.99
CA GLY A 119 -3.12 2.31 -12.79
C GLY A 119 -4.06 2.99 -13.78
N ILE A 120 -5.14 2.28 -14.16
CA ILE A 120 -6.20 2.84 -14.98
C ILE A 120 -7.11 3.66 -14.06
N GLY A 121 -6.96 4.97 -14.06
CA GLY A 121 -7.77 5.90 -13.27
C GLY A 121 -8.20 7.09 -14.12
N PRO A 122 -9.17 7.91 -13.66
CA PRO A 122 -9.54 9.12 -14.36
C PRO A 122 -8.29 9.96 -14.58
N GLU A 123 -8.07 10.41 -15.82
CA GLU A 123 -6.80 10.80 -16.44
C GLU A 123 -6.02 11.97 -15.80
N SER A 124 -6.36 12.41 -14.59
CA SER A 124 -5.96 13.71 -14.06
C SER A 124 -4.94 13.70 -12.91
N GLU A 125 -4.55 12.55 -12.35
CA GLU A 125 -3.62 12.53 -11.21
C GLU A 125 -2.24 12.01 -11.58
N HIS A 126 -1.26 12.92 -11.52
CA HIS A 126 0.14 12.60 -11.71
C HIS A 126 0.65 11.71 -10.57
N VAL A 127 1.31 10.60 -10.92
CA VAL A 127 1.92 9.66 -9.96
C VAL A 127 3.44 9.81 -10.01
N PRO A 128 4.05 10.59 -9.10
CA PRO A 128 5.50 10.82 -9.12
C PRO A 128 6.32 9.63 -8.63
N ILE A 129 5.76 8.79 -7.74
CA ILE A 129 6.45 7.68 -7.12
C ILE A 129 5.51 6.49 -6.89
N TYR A 130 6.12 5.31 -6.76
CA TYR A 130 5.44 4.06 -6.43
C TYR A 130 6.03 3.47 -5.16
N MET A 131 5.20 2.84 -4.34
CA MET A 131 5.62 2.03 -3.20
C MET A 131 5.57 0.55 -3.58
N ILE A 132 6.66 -0.15 -3.32
CA ILE A 132 6.81 -1.59 -3.52
C ILE A 132 7.01 -2.22 -2.15
N ARG A 133 6.22 -3.23 -1.81
CA ARG A 133 6.32 -3.99 -0.58
C ARG A 133 6.64 -5.44 -0.91
N LEU A 134 7.79 -5.91 -0.45
CA LEU A 134 8.17 -7.31 -0.51
C LEU A 134 7.77 -7.96 0.81
N GLN A 135 7.16 -9.15 0.74
CA GLN A 135 6.84 -9.97 1.91
C GLN A 135 7.24 -11.42 1.62
N ALA A 136 7.92 -12.04 2.57
CA ALA A 136 8.19 -13.47 2.58
C ALA A 136 7.85 -14.01 3.96
N GLU A 137 7.21 -15.18 4.03
CA GLU A 137 6.70 -15.74 5.29
C GLU A 137 7.62 -16.81 5.91
N PHE A 138 8.65 -17.28 5.19
CA PHE A 138 9.55 -18.35 5.64
C PHE A 138 11.04 -17.95 5.50
N PRO A 139 11.91 -18.36 6.46
CA PRO A 139 11.62 -19.08 7.70
C PRO A 139 10.98 -18.21 8.79
N GLU A 140 11.13 -16.89 8.66
CA GLU A 140 10.43 -15.89 9.46
C GLU A 140 9.84 -14.84 8.53
N ARG A 141 8.79 -14.16 9.02
CA ARG A 141 8.15 -13.09 8.25
C ARG A 141 9.11 -11.93 8.03
N LYS A 142 9.59 -11.80 6.80
CA LYS A 142 10.43 -10.69 6.35
C LYS A 142 9.60 -9.75 5.49
N SER A 143 9.76 -8.44 5.71
CA SER A 143 9.16 -7.44 4.84
C SER A 143 10.13 -6.31 4.54
N ALA A 144 10.13 -5.87 3.28
CA ALA A 144 10.86 -4.70 2.85
C ALA A 144 9.88 -3.73 2.17
N GLN A 145 10.11 -2.44 2.36
CA GLN A 145 9.35 -1.38 1.70
C GLN A 145 10.31 -0.47 0.95
N ILE A 146 10.03 -0.31 -0.33
CA ILE A 146 10.89 0.39 -1.28
C ILE A 146 10.02 1.43 -1.98
N PHE A 147 10.60 2.60 -2.25
CA PHE A 147 9.96 3.63 -3.07
C PHE A 147 10.76 3.78 -4.36
N SER A 148 10.08 3.80 -5.51
CA SER A 148 10.69 3.97 -6.83
C SER A 148 10.11 5.18 -7.55
N ARG A 149 10.92 5.78 -8.43
CA ARG A 149 10.46 6.70 -9.48
C ARG A 149 10.38 5.92 -10.78
N GLY A 150 9.36 6.21 -11.58
CA GLY A 150 9.14 5.54 -12.87
C GLY A 150 8.42 4.20 -12.74
N LEU A 151 8.45 3.43 -13.83
CA LEU A 151 7.62 2.24 -14.05
C LEU A 151 8.36 0.91 -13.82
N GLY A 152 9.47 0.97 -13.09
CA GLY A 152 10.25 -0.20 -12.72
C GLY A 152 11.21 0.07 -11.57
N HIS A 153 11.76 -1.00 -11.02
CA HIS A 153 12.82 -0.98 -10.05
C HIS A 153 13.68 -2.24 -10.19
N SER A 154 14.99 -2.07 -10.16
CA SER A 154 15.93 -3.17 -10.28
C SER A 154 16.78 -3.33 -9.02
N GLY A 155 17.22 -4.56 -8.74
CA GLY A 155 18.14 -4.87 -7.66
C GLY A 155 17.51 -4.84 -6.27
N MET A 156 16.20 -5.09 -6.14
CA MET A 156 15.56 -5.15 -4.82
C MET A 156 16.01 -6.39 -4.07
N ALA A 157 16.33 -6.25 -2.79
CA ALA A 157 16.67 -7.37 -1.93
C ALA A 157 16.04 -7.19 -0.56
N PHE A 158 15.78 -8.29 0.13
CA PHE A 158 15.50 -8.24 1.55
C PHE A 158 16.76 -7.78 2.31
N PRO A 159 16.64 -6.97 3.39
CA PRO A 159 17.78 -6.56 4.20
C PRO A 159 18.64 -7.71 4.74
N SER A 160 18.07 -8.92 4.80
CA SER A 160 18.72 -10.17 5.19
C SER A 160 18.34 -11.28 4.19
N ALA A 161 18.77 -11.11 2.94
CA ALA A 161 18.44 -11.98 1.80
C ALA A 161 18.92 -13.43 1.96
N GLU A 162 19.93 -13.70 2.79
CA GLU A 162 20.59 -15.00 2.95
C GLU A 162 19.67 -16.14 3.43
N ASN A 163 18.45 -15.84 3.88
CA ASN A 163 17.50 -16.82 4.39
C ASN A 163 16.06 -16.48 3.97
N VAL A 164 15.79 -16.30 2.68
CA VAL A 164 14.42 -16.18 2.15
C VAL A 164 14.14 -17.42 1.33
N CYS A 165 13.39 -18.36 1.90
CA CYS A 165 13.06 -19.61 1.22
C CYS A 165 11.54 -19.72 1.15
N GLY A 166 10.92 -19.28 0.06
CA GLY A 166 9.47 -19.35 -0.06
C GLY A 166 8.91 -18.38 -1.10
N PRO A 167 7.59 -18.43 -1.33
CA PRO A 167 6.94 -17.51 -2.25
C PRO A 167 7.13 -16.07 -1.74
N ILE A 168 7.61 -15.20 -2.63
CA ILE A 168 7.76 -13.78 -2.37
C ILE A 168 6.49 -13.09 -2.86
N ASN A 169 5.76 -12.47 -1.95
CA ASN A 169 4.62 -11.64 -2.29
C ASN A 169 5.10 -10.21 -2.53
N ILE A 170 4.82 -9.69 -3.73
CA ILE A 170 5.19 -8.34 -4.14
C ILE A 170 3.90 -7.54 -4.25
N ARG A 171 3.83 -6.42 -3.51
CA ARG A 171 2.66 -5.52 -3.55
C ARG A 171 3.06 -4.13 -3.99
N LEU A 172 2.30 -3.54 -4.90
CA LEU A 172 2.58 -2.22 -5.44
C LEU A 172 1.42 -1.26 -5.20
N ALA A 173 1.74 0.00 -4.91
CA ALA A 173 0.78 1.08 -4.85
C ALA A 173 1.34 2.35 -5.48
N ALA A 174 0.48 3.09 -6.18
CA ALA A 174 0.76 4.46 -6.60
C ALA A 174 0.78 5.40 -5.39
N VAL A 175 1.60 6.44 -5.43
CA VAL A 175 1.68 7.44 -4.36
C VAL A 175 1.66 8.85 -4.94
N SER A 176 0.78 9.71 -4.43
CA SER A 176 0.70 11.12 -4.79
C SER A 176 0.73 12.02 -3.55
N GLN A 177 1.05 13.29 -3.73
CA GLN A 177 0.99 14.28 -2.66
C GLN A 177 -0.45 14.42 -2.11
N SER A 178 -1.44 14.44 -3.00
CA SER A 178 -2.86 14.66 -2.69
C SER A 178 -3.52 13.46 -2.04
N LYS A 179 -3.34 12.26 -2.59
CA LYS A 179 -4.04 11.05 -2.12
C LYS A 179 -3.19 10.15 -1.23
N GLY A 180 -1.89 10.40 -1.13
CA GLY A 180 -0.98 9.53 -0.39
C GLY A 180 -0.82 8.21 -1.11
N ILE A 181 -0.68 7.12 -0.36
CA ILE A 181 -0.51 5.78 -0.91
C ILE A 181 -1.89 5.20 -1.23
N GLY A 182 -2.07 4.85 -2.51
CA GLY A 182 -3.28 4.24 -3.04
C GLY A 182 -3.45 2.77 -2.69
N VAL A 183 -4.30 2.12 -3.48
CA VAL A 183 -4.65 0.70 -3.33
C VAL A 183 -3.42 -0.17 -3.61
N LEU A 184 -3.17 -1.14 -2.72
CA LEU A 184 -2.11 -2.14 -2.92
C LEU A 184 -2.61 -3.26 -3.85
N GLN A 185 -1.88 -3.50 -4.93
CA GLN A 185 -2.08 -4.63 -5.82
C GLN A 185 -1.15 -5.78 -5.42
N ASN A 186 -1.69 -6.96 -5.17
CA ASN A 186 -0.89 -8.17 -5.06
C ASN A 186 -0.55 -8.70 -6.45
N LEU A 187 0.70 -9.17 -6.60
CA LEU A 187 1.07 -10.21 -7.56
C LEU A 187 0.65 -11.59 -7.03
#